data_AF-A0A922SJU2-F1
#
_entry.id   AF-A0A922SJU2-F1
#
_cell.length_a   1.000
_cell.length_b   1.000
_cell.length_c   1.000
_cell.angle_alpha   90.00
_cell.angle_beta   90.00
_cell.angle_gamma   90.00
#
_symmetry.space_group_name_H-M   'P 1'
#
loop_
_entity.id
_entity.type
_entity.pdbx_description
1 polymer ?
#
loop_
_entity_poly.entity_id
_entity_poly.type
_entity_poly.pdbx_seq_one_letter_code
_entity_poly.pdbx_strand_id
1 'polypeptide(L)'
;MALPFSKRDKTTIERSCFTFFIVLAVRCVYGSYPARLLDLWDLYDECKGSENDNPAILPVDQQFIVLELANAGQDLESYQFNNAEQAYALFLQVAYGLAVAEEAFQFEHRDLHWGNVLIAPTEQKYATFVLRGRSHRVARCGVAATIIDYSLSRVSLPLAGGDCAALYNDLATDESLFEAVGDYQFQVYRLMREKLGNDWKNFAPYTNILWLHYTVDKMITALRYKRTNTKIHKHYIDKLKGIQSRILDYGSAALFVLTDNEI
;
A
#
# COMPACT_ATOMS: atom_id res chain seq x y z
N MET A 1 5.38 -35.66 -11.31
CA MET A 1 4.58 -36.45 -10.35
C MET A 1 4.24 -35.51 -9.21
N ALA A 2 3.03 -34.97 -9.21
CA ALA A 2 2.61 -33.94 -8.25
C ALA A 2 2.32 -34.57 -6.89
N LEU A 3 2.96 -34.04 -5.84
CA LEU A 3 2.61 -34.40 -4.46
C LEU A 3 1.37 -33.60 -4.03
N PRO A 4 0.34 -34.26 -3.47
CA PRO A 4 -0.88 -33.60 -3.04
C PRO A 4 -0.62 -32.85 -1.73
N PHE A 5 -0.90 -31.54 -1.72
CA PHE A 5 -1.02 -30.77 -0.48
C PHE A 5 -2.25 -31.26 0.30
N SER A 6 -2.00 -32.11 1.29
CA SER A 6 -3.00 -32.70 2.18
C SER A 6 -2.79 -32.20 3.60
N LYS A 7 -3.93 -31.84 4.23
CA LYS A 7 -4.18 -31.46 5.63
C LYS A 7 -3.89 -29.99 5.99
N ARG A 8 -4.96 -29.19 5.91
CA ARG A 8 -5.10 -27.90 6.61
C ARG A 8 -5.13 -28.17 8.11
N ASP A 9 -4.16 -27.62 8.81
CA ASP A 9 -4.12 -27.57 10.26
C ASP A 9 -5.14 -26.54 10.77
N LYS A 10 -5.91 -26.89 11.81
CA LYS A 10 -7.11 -26.15 12.27
C LYS A 10 -6.81 -25.05 13.29
N THR A 11 -5.56 -24.61 13.43
CA THR A 11 -5.10 -23.66 14.47
C THR A 11 -4.60 -22.33 13.93
N THR A 12 -4.47 -22.16 12.61
CA THR A 12 -4.22 -20.85 12.01
C THR A 12 -5.57 -20.21 11.71
N ILE A 13 -6.02 -19.29 12.55
CA ILE A 13 -7.03 -18.32 12.13
C ILE A 13 -6.40 -17.61 10.93
N GLU A 14 -6.78 -18.02 9.71
CA GLU A 14 -6.29 -17.42 8.46
C GLU A 14 -6.46 -15.91 8.60
N ARG A 15 -5.33 -15.20 8.73
CA ARG A 15 -5.29 -13.73 8.69
C ARG A 15 -5.63 -13.34 7.26
N SER A 16 -6.92 -13.35 6.92
CA SER A 16 -7.40 -12.94 5.61
C SER A 16 -7.26 -11.43 5.51
N CYS A 17 -6.29 -10.96 4.73
CA CYS A 17 -6.17 -9.57 4.32
C CYS A 17 -6.17 -9.54 2.80
N PHE A 18 -7.20 -8.93 2.20
CA PHE A 18 -7.32 -8.78 0.75
C PHE A 18 -6.76 -7.43 0.26
N THR A 19 -6.02 -6.73 1.11
CA THR A 19 -5.53 -5.37 0.84
C THR A 19 -4.08 -5.36 0.36
N PHE A 20 -3.38 -6.50 0.27
CA PHE A 20 -2.04 -6.59 -0.33
C PHE A 20 -2.13 -7.37 -1.64
N PHE A 21 -1.28 -7.05 -2.61
CA PHE A 21 -1.36 -7.70 -3.91
C PHE A 21 -0.98 -9.19 -3.84
N ILE A 22 -1.54 -9.96 -4.77
CA ILE A 22 -1.23 -11.38 -4.90
C ILE A 22 -0.13 -11.54 -5.95
N VAL A 23 1.00 -12.08 -5.53
CA VAL A 23 2.05 -12.57 -6.44
C VAL A 23 1.60 -13.91 -7.03
N LEU A 24 1.44 -13.95 -8.35
CA LEU A 24 1.09 -15.17 -9.09
C LEU A 24 2.34 -16.00 -9.41
N ALA A 25 3.43 -15.33 -9.81
CA ALA A 25 4.70 -15.96 -10.08
C ALA A 25 5.87 -14.99 -9.87
N VAL A 26 7.03 -15.54 -9.49
CA VAL A 26 8.32 -14.85 -9.49
C VAL A 26 9.27 -15.65 -10.36
N ARG A 27 9.88 -15.01 -11.35
CA ARG A 27 10.83 -15.65 -12.26
C ARG A 27 12.10 -14.81 -12.38
N CYS A 28 13.25 -15.47 -12.32
CA CYS A 28 14.50 -14.89 -12.81
C CYS A 28 14.65 -15.28 -14.28
N VAL A 29 14.76 -14.30 -15.16
CA VAL A 29 14.91 -14.50 -16.61
C VAL A 29 16.17 -13.81 -17.09
N TYR A 30 16.71 -14.28 -18.22
CA TYR A 30 17.90 -13.72 -18.85
C TYR A 30 17.66 -13.54 -20.35
N GLY A 31 18.21 -12.48 -20.93
CA GLY A 31 18.10 -12.20 -22.35
C GLY A 31 17.90 -10.71 -22.67
N SER A 32 17.80 -10.39 -23.96
CA SER A 32 17.41 -9.05 -24.42
C SER A 32 15.96 -8.71 -24.05
N TYR A 33 15.66 -7.41 -23.92
CA TYR A 33 14.28 -6.96 -23.74
C TYR A 33 13.39 -7.42 -24.92
N PRO A 34 12.24 -8.05 -24.67
CA PRO A 34 11.41 -8.60 -25.76
C PRO A 34 10.93 -7.50 -26.72
N ALA A 35 11.08 -7.74 -28.03
CA ALA A 35 10.71 -6.75 -29.07
C ALA A 35 9.28 -6.22 -28.91
N ARG A 36 8.32 -7.10 -28.57
CA ARG A 36 6.94 -6.71 -28.33
C ARG A 36 6.76 -5.75 -27.14
N LEU A 37 7.60 -5.88 -26.11
CA LEU A 37 7.57 -4.96 -24.96
C LEU A 37 8.24 -3.63 -25.29
N LEU A 38 9.23 -3.62 -26.20
CA LEU A 38 9.80 -2.37 -26.73
C LEU A 38 8.75 -1.58 -27.51
N ASP A 39 8.02 -2.23 -28.43
CA ASP A 39 6.93 -1.58 -29.18
C ASP A 39 5.88 -0.93 -28.24
N LEU A 40 5.56 -1.62 -27.13
CA LEU A 40 4.61 -1.13 -26.14
C LEU A 40 5.18 -0.01 -25.28
N TRP A 41 6.49 -0.03 -25.01
CA TRP A 41 7.19 1.05 -24.32
C TRP A 41 7.21 2.31 -25.18
N ASP A 42 7.57 2.19 -26.48
CA ASP A 42 7.60 3.32 -27.42
C ASP A 42 6.19 3.94 -27.56
N LEU A 43 5.16 3.11 -27.72
CA LEU A 43 3.77 3.58 -27.76
C LEU A 43 3.37 4.33 -26.48
N TYR A 44 3.82 3.85 -25.33
CA TYR A 44 3.54 4.51 -24.06
C TYR A 44 4.26 5.87 -23.97
N ASP A 45 5.55 5.92 -24.29
CA ASP A 45 6.36 7.13 -24.27
C ASP A 45 5.80 8.20 -25.22
N GLU A 46 5.43 7.81 -26.45
CA GLU A 46 4.79 8.73 -27.42
C GLU A 46 3.45 9.29 -26.91
N CYS A 47 2.67 8.50 -26.16
CA CYS A 47 1.34 8.89 -25.70
C CYS A 47 1.34 9.63 -24.35
N LYS A 48 2.31 9.36 -23.49
CA LYS A 48 2.31 9.76 -22.07
C LYS A 48 3.59 10.44 -21.62
N GLY A 49 4.69 10.23 -22.33
CA GLY A 49 6.05 10.47 -21.86
C GLY A 49 6.49 9.41 -20.84
N SER A 50 7.78 9.09 -20.88
CA SER A 50 8.48 8.25 -19.91
C SER A 50 9.71 9.00 -19.41
N GLU A 51 9.90 9.00 -18.09
CA GLU A 51 11.14 9.49 -17.48
C GLU A 51 12.25 8.42 -17.48
N ASN A 52 11.91 7.16 -17.78
CA ASN A 52 12.87 6.06 -17.85
C ASN A 52 13.58 6.04 -19.21
N ASP A 53 14.82 5.55 -19.23
CA ASP A 53 15.51 5.20 -20.46
C ASP A 53 14.78 4.08 -21.21
N ASN A 54 14.83 4.11 -22.54
CA ASN A 54 14.31 3.02 -23.36
C ASN A 54 15.07 1.73 -23.02
N PRO A 55 14.37 0.63 -22.64
CA PRO A 55 15.03 -0.58 -22.15
C PRO A 55 15.81 -1.34 -23.24
N ALA A 56 15.75 -0.91 -24.50
CA ALA A 56 16.64 -1.36 -25.57
C ALA A 56 18.13 -1.07 -25.30
N ILE A 57 18.46 -0.17 -24.36
CA ILE A 57 19.85 0.11 -23.95
C ILE A 57 20.50 -1.08 -23.21
N LEU A 58 19.70 -2.00 -22.68
CA LEU A 58 20.19 -3.12 -21.87
C LEU A 58 20.88 -4.20 -22.71
N PRO A 59 21.94 -4.85 -22.20
CA PRO A 59 22.68 -5.85 -22.94
C PRO A 59 21.87 -7.13 -23.18
N VAL A 60 22.27 -7.91 -24.19
CA VAL A 60 21.53 -9.12 -24.61
C VAL A 60 21.58 -10.27 -23.60
N ASP A 61 22.47 -10.21 -22.62
CA ASP A 61 22.65 -11.17 -21.53
C ASP A 61 22.18 -10.63 -20.18
N GLN A 62 21.43 -9.53 -20.17
CA GLN A 62 20.85 -8.93 -18.97
C GLN A 62 19.97 -9.92 -18.18
N GLN A 63 20.05 -9.86 -16.85
CA GLN A 63 19.18 -10.60 -15.95
C GLN A 63 18.06 -9.70 -15.42
N PHE A 64 16.86 -10.26 -15.30
CA PHE A 64 15.67 -9.57 -14.79
C PHE A 64 14.94 -10.43 -13.77
N ILE A 65 14.33 -9.77 -12.78
CA ILE A 65 13.29 -10.38 -11.95
C ILE A 65 11.94 -9.96 -12.51
N VAL A 66 11.11 -10.94 -12.87
CA VAL A 66 9.73 -10.73 -13.34
C VAL A 66 8.77 -11.17 -12.25
N LEU A 67 8.01 -10.21 -11.75
CA LEU A 67 6.92 -10.40 -10.80
C LEU A 67 5.60 -10.39 -11.58
N GLU A 68 4.93 -11.54 -11.67
CA GLU A 68 3.60 -11.66 -12.27
C GLU A 68 2.56 -11.39 -11.19
N LEU A 69 1.83 -10.28 -11.30
CA LEU A 69 0.92 -9.78 -10.27
C LEU A 69 -0.54 -9.84 -10.74
N ALA A 70 -1.47 -10.09 -9.81
CA ALA A 70 -2.89 -9.94 -10.11
C ALA A 70 -3.23 -8.47 -10.43
N ASN A 71 -4.03 -8.24 -11.49
CA ASN A 71 -4.46 -6.88 -11.84
C ASN A 71 -5.38 -6.32 -10.73
N ALA A 72 -4.90 -5.28 -10.05
CA ALA A 72 -5.57 -4.63 -8.93
C ALA A 72 -6.22 -3.29 -9.30
N GLY A 73 -6.31 -2.96 -10.59
CA GLY A 73 -6.97 -1.78 -11.09
C GLY A 73 -6.03 -0.58 -11.23
N GLN A 74 -6.51 0.60 -10.85
CA GLN A 74 -5.86 1.88 -11.12
C GLN A 74 -5.40 2.55 -9.82
N ASP A 75 -4.30 3.28 -9.85
CA ASP A 75 -3.77 4.01 -8.69
C ASP A 75 -4.71 5.11 -8.18
N LEU A 76 -4.54 5.50 -6.91
CA LEU A 76 -5.39 6.46 -6.21
C LEU A 76 -5.33 7.86 -6.83
N GLU A 77 -4.16 8.26 -7.32
CA GLU A 77 -3.95 9.53 -8.02
C GLU A 77 -4.80 9.61 -9.31
N SER A 78 -4.83 8.52 -10.07
CA SER A 78 -5.54 8.43 -11.35
C SER A 78 -7.00 8.00 -11.21
N TYR A 79 -7.46 7.50 -10.07
CA TYR A 79 -8.84 7.02 -9.93
C TYR A 79 -9.85 8.17 -9.84
N GLN A 80 -11.06 7.98 -10.40
CA GLN A 80 -12.17 8.93 -10.29
C GLN A 80 -13.33 8.34 -9.48
N PHE A 81 -13.47 8.81 -8.24
CA PHE A 81 -14.52 8.36 -7.33
C PHE A 81 -15.89 8.95 -7.69
N ASN A 82 -16.96 8.22 -7.36
CA ASN A 82 -18.30 8.75 -7.47
C ASN A 82 -18.56 9.85 -6.42
N ASN A 83 -18.17 9.61 -5.17
CA ASN A 83 -18.30 10.53 -4.04
C ASN A 83 -17.28 10.17 -2.92
N ALA A 84 -17.30 10.91 -1.81
CA ALA A 84 -16.35 10.72 -0.71
C ALA A 84 -16.64 9.48 0.16
N GLU A 85 -17.83 8.87 0.06
CA GLU A 85 -18.14 7.61 0.76
C GLU A 85 -17.22 6.47 0.29
N GLN A 86 -16.94 6.43 -1.01
CA GLN A 86 -16.03 5.43 -1.58
C GLN A 86 -14.59 5.65 -1.11
N ALA A 87 -14.11 6.90 -1.09
CA ALA A 87 -12.77 7.22 -0.59
C ALA A 87 -12.64 6.89 0.91
N TYR A 88 -13.65 7.22 1.70
CA TYR A 88 -13.72 6.87 3.12
C TYR A 88 -13.71 5.35 3.35
N ALA A 89 -14.50 4.60 2.59
CA ALA A 89 -14.51 3.14 2.64
C ALA A 89 -13.17 2.52 2.21
N LEU A 90 -12.51 3.10 1.20
CA LEU A 90 -11.17 2.70 0.75
C LEU A 90 -10.13 2.95 1.84
N PHE A 91 -10.17 4.13 2.48
CA PHE A 91 -9.28 4.50 3.58
C PHE A 91 -9.31 3.47 4.71
N LEU A 92 -10.51 3.07 5.14
CA LEU A 92 -10.65 2.06 6.18
C LEU A 92 -10.10 0.69 5.72
N GLN A 93 -10.28 0.29 4.46
CA GLN A 93 -9.68 -0.95 3.95
C GLN A 93 -8.14 -0.91 4.04
N VAL A 94 -7.52 0.23 3.70
CA VAL A 94 -6.07 0.44 3.80
C VAL A 94 -5.62 0.42 5.26
N ALA A 95 -6.28 1.17 6.15
CA ALA A 95 -5.94 1.23 7.57
C ALA A 95 -6.04 -0.14 8.26
N TYR A 96 -7.12 -0.89 8.01
CA TYR A 96 -7.26 -2.26 8.53
C TYR A 96 -6.26 -3.22 7.90
N GLY A 97 -5.92 -3.06 6.62
CA GLY A 97 -4.87 -3.83 5.95
C GLY A 97 -3.51 -3.67 6.64
N LEU A 98 -3.11 -2.42 6.87
CA LEU A 98 -1.88 -2.09 7.61
C LEU A 98 -1.92 -2.63 9.04
N ALA A 99 -3.04 -2.46 9.77
CA ALA A 99 -3.20 -2.99 11.12
C ALA A 99 -2.98 -4.51 11.20
N VAL A 100 -3.54 -5.27 10.25
CA VAL A 100 -3.33 -6.72 10.18
C VAL A 100 -1.86 -7.04 9.91
N ALA A 101 -1.20 -6.30 9.01
CA ALA A 101 0.20 -6.51 8.69
C ALA A 101 1.16 -6.11 9.83
N GLU A 102 0.86 -5.05 10.58
CA GLU A 102 1.56 -4.65 11.80
C GLU A 102 1.55 -5.78 12.84
N GLU A 103 0.37 -6.32 13.16
CA GLU A 103 0.22 -7.40 14.14
C GLU A 103 0.77 -8.74 13.64
N ALA A 104 0.84 -8.93 12.31
CA ALA A 104 1.29 -10.18 11.74
C ALA A 104 2.80 -10.26 11.55
N PHE A 105 3.41 -9.16 11.10
CA PHE A 105 4.78 -9.13 10.60
C PHE A 105 5.55 -7.90 11.07
N GLN A 106 5.04 -7.11 12.02
CA GLN A 106 5.61 -5.81 12.37
C GLN A 106 5.87 -4.97 11.10
N PHE A 107 4.89 -4.98 10.20
CA PHE A 107 5.00 -4.36 8.89
C PHE A 107 4.95 -2.84 8.98
N GLU A 108 5.83 -2.19 8.23
CA GLU A 108 5.76 -0.78 7.89
C GLU A 108 5.89 -0.64 6.37
N HIS A 109 4.97 0.08 5.73
CA HIS A 109 5.06 0.27 4.27
C HIS A 109 6.20 1.20 3.88
N ARG A 110 6.35 2.30 4.63
CA ARG A 110 7.35 3.36 4.49
C ARG A 110 7.37 4.12 3.16
N ASP A 111 6.57 3.72 2.19
CA ASP A 111 6.38 4.50 0.95
C ASP A 111 4.96 4.49 0.40
N LEU A 112 3.96 4.64 1.26
CA LEU A 112 2.55 4.50 0.86
C LEU A 112 1.99 5.82 0.29
N HIS A 113 2.65 6.36 -0.73
CA HIS A 113 2.09 7.47 -1.50
C HIS A 113 0.90 6.99 -2.34
N TRP A 114 0.10 7.92 -2.86
CA TRP A 114 -1.16 7.60 -3.55
C TRP A 114 -0.98 6.80 -4.86
N GLY A 115 0.25 6.71 -5.41
CA GLY A 115 0.57 5.79 -6.51
C GLY A 115 0.56 4.32 -6.06
N ASN A 116 0.82 4.07 -4.78
CA ASN A 116 0.97 2.73 -4.20
C ASN A 116 -0.33 2.18 -3.56
N VAL A 117 -1.46 2.85 -3.80
CA VAL A 117 -2.79 2.37 -3.45
C VAL A 117 -3.60 2.19 -4.72
N LEU A 118 -3.78 0.95 -5.15
CA LEU A 118 -4.59 0.59 -6.32
C LEU A 118 -6.06 0.36 -5.94
N ILE A 119 -6.96 0.66 -6.87
CA ILE A 119 -8.40 0.58 -6.73
C ILE A 119 -9.00 -0.22 -7.89
N ALA A 120 -9.73 -1.26 -7.53
CA ALA A 120 -10.58 -2.03 -8.46
C ALA A 120 -12.07 -1.87 -8.11
N PRO A 121 -12.97 -1.70 -9.10
CA PRO A 121 -14.41 -1.83 -8.88
C PRO A 121 -14.76 -3.23 -8.36
N THR A 122 -15.74 -3.33 -7.47
CA THR A 122 -16.15 -4.62 -6.90
C THR A 122 -17.62 -4.65 -6.51
N GLU A 123 -18.25 -5.82 -6.67
CA GLU A 123 -19.62 -6.08 -6.20
C GLU A 123 -19.64 -6.58 -4.74
N GLN A 124 -18.50 -6.99 -4.20
CA GLN A 124 -18.37 -7.43 -2.81
C GLN A 124 -18.73 -6.27 -1.88
N LYS A 125 -19.71 -6.49 -1.00
CA LYS A 125 -20.19 -5.42 -0.10
C LYS A 125 -19.23 -5.11 1.03
N TYR A 126 -18.46 -6.10 1.49
CA TYR A 126 -17.56 -5.98 2.63
C TYR A 126 -16.21 -6.65 2.36
N ALA A 127 -15.16 -6.07 2.93
CA ALA A 127 -13.89 -6.73 3.20
C ALA A 127 -13.88 -7.22 4.65
N THR A 128 -13.27 -8.38 4.92
CA THR A 128 -13.16 -8.93 6.28
C THR A 128 -11.70 -8.97 6.69
N PHE A 129 -11.41 -8.42 7.87
CA PHE A 129 -10.08 -8.36 8.47
C PHE A 129 -10.11 -9.08 9.81
N VAL A 130 -9.09 -9.91 10.08
CA VAL A 130 -8.95 -10.56 11.38
C VAL A 130 -7.81 -9.89 12.15
N LEU A 131 -8.17 -9.19 13.22
CA LEU A 131 -7.23 -8.46 14.07
C LEU A 131 -7.38 -8.93 15.51
N ARG A 132 -6.28 -9.37 16.14
CA ARG A 132 -6.27 -9.92 17.51
C ARG A 132 -7.36 -10.98 17.77
N GLY A 133 -7.57 -11.87 16.79
CA GLY A 133 -8.56 -12.95 16.83
C GLY A 133 -10.02 -12.52 16.64
N ARG A 134 -10.28 -11.22 16.40
CA ARG A 134 -11.62 -10.69 16.15
C ARG A 134 -11.80 -10.38 14.67
N SER A 135 -12.99 -10.68 14.14
CA SER A 135 -13.35 -10.39 12.76
C SER A 135 -13.99 -9.01 12.65
N HIS A 136 -13.44 -8.16 11.79
CA HIS A 136 -13.91 -6.81 11.48
C HIS A 136 -14.37 -6.75 10.04
N ARG A 137 -15.60 -6.28 9.80
CA ARG A 137 -16.18 -6.13 8.47
C ARG A 137 -16.20 -4.67 8.07
N VAL A 138 -15.47 -4.32 7.01
CA VAL A 138 -15.37 -2.96 6.47
C VAL A 138 -16.18 -2.89 5.18
N ALA A 139 -17.05 -1.91 5.04
CA ALA A 139 -17.82 -1.72 3.81
C ALA A 139 -16.88 -1.36 2.65
N ARG A 140 -17.14 -1.91 1.45
CA ARG A 140 -16.34 -1.59 0.25
C ARG A 140 -16.89 -0.44 -0.56
N CYS A 141 -18.19 -0.16 -0.47
CA CYS A 141 -18.85 0.90 -1.25
C CYS A 141 -18.53 0.86 -2.77
N GLY A 142 -18.38 -0.35 -3.31
CA GLY A 142 -18.09 -0.56 -4.73
C GLY A 142 -16.61 -0.49 -5.12
N VAL A 143 -15.69 -0.28 -4.18
CA VAL A 143 -14.24 -0.18 -4.41
C VAL A 143 -13.43 -1.13 -3.52
N ALA A 144 -12.42 -1.77 -4.10
CA ALA A 144 -11.45 -2.62 -3.41
C ALA A 144 -10.06 -1.99 -3.44
N ALA A 145 -9.45 -1.82 -2.26
CA ALA A 145 -8.08 -1.32 -2.13
C ALA A 145 -7.04 -2.44 -2.27
N THR A 146 -5.91 -2.15 -2.90
CA THR A 146 -4.71 -3.00 -2.90
C THR A 146 -3.47 -2.13 -2.70
N ILE A 147 -2.65 -2.45 -1.71
CA ILE A 147 -1.39 -1.80 -1.39
C ILE A 147 -0.27 -2.51 -2.17
N ILE A 148 0.55 -1.74 -2.87
CA ILE A 148 1.66 -2.22 -3.71
C ILE A 148 2.97 -1.50 -3.38
N ASP A 149 4.05 -1.97 -4.02
CA ASP A 149 5.41 -1.41 -3.91
C ASP A 149 5.99 -1.44 -2.49
N TYR A 150 6.76 -2.48 -2.22
CA TYR A 150 7.38 -2.71 -0.91
C TYR A 150 8.86 -2.34 -0.89
N SER A 151 9.32 -1.54 -1.85
CA SER A 151 10.74 -1.23 -2.04
C SER A 151 11.39 -0.61 -0.80
N LEU A 152 10.64 0.21 -0.05
CA LEU A 152 11.13 0.83 1.20
C LEU A 152 10.59 0.15 2.48
N SER A 153 9.76 -0.89 2.33
CA SER A 153 9.05 -1.48 3.45
C SER A 153 9.97 -2.19 4.44
N ARG A 154 9.43 -2.46 5.63
CA ARG A 154 10.08 -3.23 6.69
C ARG A 154 9.14 -4.30 7.25
N VAL A 155 9.66 -5.52 7.43
CA VAL A 155 8.95 -6.66 8.04
C VAL A 155 9.86 -7.42 8.99
N SER A 156 9.26 -8.09 9.98
CA SER A 156 9.87 -9.15 10.78
C SER A 156 9.39 -10.50 10.26
N LEU A 157 10.32 -11.31 9.74
CA LEU A 157 10.03 -12.66 9.24
C LEU A 157 10.52 -13.72 10.23
N PRO A 158 9.72 -14.75 10.51
CA PRO A 158 10.16 -15.87 11.34
C PRO A 158 11.23 -16.68 10.58
N LEU A 159 12.30 -17.01 11.28
CA LEU A 159 13.36 -17.90 10.81
C LEU A 159 13.09 -19.34 11.26
N ALA A 160 13.72 -20.31 10.59
CA ALA A 160 13.58 -21.74 10.87
C ALA A 160 14.01 -22.17 12.30
N GLY A 161 14.60 -21.26 13.09
CA GLY A 161 15.02 -21.48 14.47
C GLY A 161 14.14 -20.83 15.55
N GLY A 162 13.04 -20.17 15.18
CA GLY A 162 12.17 -19.45 16.14
C GLY A 162 12.56 -17.99 16.39
N ASP A 163 13.74 -17.56 15.93
CA ASP A 163 14.13 -16.16 15.88
C ASP A 163 13.39 -15.40 14.77
N CYS A 164 13.37 -14.06 14.86
CA CYS A 164 12.84 -13.20 13.81
C CYS A 164 13.95 -12.37 13.17
N ALA A 165 13.97 -12.26 11.84
CA ALA A 165 14.84 -11.35 11.11
C ALA A 165 14.06 -10.14 10.61
N ALA A 166 14.64 -8.95 10.74
CA ALA A 166 14.14 -7.76 10.08
C ALA A 166 14.61 -7.75 8.62
N LEU A 167 13.67 -7.74 7.67
CA LEU A 167 13.92 -7.44 6.27
C LEU A 167 13.45 -6.00 6.03
N TYR A 168 14.34 -5.14 5.57
CA TYR A 168 14.09 -3.72 5.37
C TYR A 168 15.04 -3.16 4.32
N ASN A 169 14.67 -2.03 3.71
CA ASN A 169 15.60 -1.20 2.95
C ASN A 169 16.26 -0.18 3.87
N ASP A 170 17.59 -0.08 3.81
CA ASP A 170 18.34 0.88 4.63
C ASP A 170 18.49 2.21 3.88
N LEU A 171 17.83 3.24 4.41
CA LEU A 171 17.80 4.58 3.83
C LEU A 171 18.75 5.55 4.54
N ALA A 172 19.60 5.05 5.44
CA ALA A 172 20.43 5.91 6.29
C ALA A 172 21.35 6.86 5.51
N THR A 173 21.73 6.48 4.28
CA THR A 173 22.67 7.23 3.41
C THR A 173 22.02 7.86 2.19
N ASP A 174 20.70 7.77 2.02
CA ASP A 174 20.00 8.36 0.86
C ASP A 174 19.57 9.80 1.15
N GLU A 175 20.49 10.75 1.00
CA GLU A 175 20.21 12.17 1.25
C GLU A 175 19.14 12.74 0.30
N SER A 176 19.13 12.28 -0.95
CA SER A 176 18.26 12.80 -2.01
C SER A 176 16.77 12.66 -1.68
N LEU A 177 16.39 11.54 -1.07
CA LEU A 177 15.03 11.28 -0.64
C LEU A 177 14.52 12.30 0.38
N PHE A 178 15.40 12.83 1.23
CA PHE A 178 15.02 13.73 2.34
C PHE A 178 15.12 15.21 1.99
N GLU A 179 15.84 15.57 0.93
CA GLU A 179 15.99 16.94 0.42
C GLU A 179 14.86 17.35 -0.53
N ALA A 180 14.14 16.40 -1.10
CA ALA A 180 13.04 16.65 -2.01
C ALA A 180 11.93 17.52 -1.38
N VAL A 181 11.30 18.36 -2.21
CA VAL A 181 10.26 19.34 -1.82
C VAL A 181 9.13 19.35 -2.84
N GLY A 182 8.00 19.97 -2.48
CA GLY A 182 6.87 20.20 -3.39
C GLY A 182 5.60 19.43 -3.03
N ASP A 183 5.73 18.28 -2.37
CA ASP A 183 4.59 17.49 -1.89
C ASP A 183 4.74 17.10 -0.42
N TYR A 184 3.61 16.89 0.27
CA TYR A 184 3.56 16.38 1.65
C TYR A 184 4.25 15.01 1.79
N GLN A 185 4.30 14.21 0.73
CA GLN A 185 5.06 12.96 0.65
C GLN A 185 6.49 13.10 1.17
N PHE A 186 7.20 14.14 0.72
CA PHE A 186 8.60 14.34 1.14
C PHE A 186 8.73 14.73 2.61
N GLN A 187 7.71 15.37 3.16
CA GLN A 187 7.66 15.64 4.61
C GLN A 187 7.46 14.34 5.40
N VAL A 188 6.70 13.37 4.88
CA VAL A 188 6.53 12.07 5.52
C VAL A 188 7.88 11.35 5.64
N TYR A 189 8.74 11.35 4.61
CA TYR A 189 10.09 10.76 4.72
C TYR A 189 10.91 11.40 5.84
N ARG A 190 10.90 12.74 5.94
CA ARG A 190 11.61 13.46 7.02
C ARG A 190 11.08 13.10 8.40
N LEU A 191 9.76 13.03 8.57
CA LEU A 191 9.12 12.64 9.83
C LEU A 191 9.43 11.19 10.21
N MET A 192 9.48 10.27 9.25
CA MET A 192 9.90 8.89 9.50
C MET A 192 11.36 8.81 9.95
N ARG A 193 12.27 9.53 9.27
CA ARG A 193 13.69 9.58 9.63
C ARG A 193 13.90 10.11 11.04
N GLU A 194 13.20 11.17 11.41
CA GLU A 194 13.20 11.71 12.78
C GLU A 194 12.69 10.67 13.78
N LYS A 195 11.54 10.04 13.49
CA LYS A 195 10.93 9.04 14.37
C LYS A 195 11.82 7.82 14.62
N LEU A 196 12.55 7.40 13.60
CA LEU A 196 13.43 6.23 13.63
C LEU A 196 14.86 6.57 14.13
N GLY A 197 15.20 7.85 14.29
CA GLY A 197 16.58 8.26 14.58
C GLY A 197 17.57 7.82 13.49
N ASN A 198 17.10 7.74 12.24
CA ASN A 198 17.81 7.19 11.08
C ASN A 198 18.23 5.70 11.18
N ASP A 199 17.69 4.93 12.13
CA ASP A 199 17.87 3.48 12.20
C ASP A 199 16.65 2.77 11.60
N TRP A 200 16.75 2.48 10.30
CA TRP A 200 15.68 1.90 9.50
C TRP A 200 15.41 0.41 9.81
N LYS A 201 16.27 -0.25 10.59
CA LYS A 201 16.01 -1.63 11.03
C LYS A 201 14.88 -1.70 12.06
N ASN A 202 14.76 -0.65 12.87
CA ASN A 202 13.82 -0.60 13.99
C ASN A 202 12.38 -0.64 13.52
N PHE A 203 11.51 -1.20 14.37
CA PHE A 203 10.07 -1.21 14.16
C PHE A 203 9.43 0.01 14.81
N ALA A 204 8.83 0.89 14.01
CA ALA A 204 8.07 2.04 14.47
C ALA A 204 6.75 2.14 13.68
N PRO A 205 5.66 1.47 14.09
CA PRO A 205 4.40 1.44 13.32
C PRO A 205 3.74 2.81 13.14
N TYR A 206 4.20 3.82 13.87
CA TYR A 206 3.83 5.22 13.66
C TYR A 206 4.15 5.70 12.23
N THR A 207 5.10 5.09 11.52
CA THR A 207 5.36 5.40 10.10
C THR A 207 4.13 5.11 9.23
N ASN A 208 3.37 4.05 9.51
CA ASN A 208 2.10 3.78 8.83
C ASN A 208 1.05 4.85 9.14
N ILE A 209 1.03 5.39 10.36
CA ILE A 209 0.13 6.51 10.74
C ILE A 209 0.46 7.77 9.93
N LEU A 210 1.74 8.10 9.76
CA LEU A 210 2.15 9.23 8.92
C LEU A 210 1.66 9.07 7.47
N TRP A 211 1.76 7.86 6.92
CA TRP A 211 1.26 7.57 5.57
C TRP A 211 -0.26 7.54 5.46
N LEU A 212 -0.97 7.07 6.49
CA LEU A 212 -2.44 7.17 6.54
C LEU A 212 -2.87 8.65 6.63
N HIS A 213 -2.15 9.48 7.40
CA HIS A 213 -2.39 10.91 7.45
C HIS A 213 -2.17 11.58 6.07
N TYR A 214 -1.10 11.20 5.36
CA TYR A 214 -0.89 11.60 3.97
C TYR A 214 -2.03 11.15 3.04
N THR A 215 -2.48 9.91 3.18
CA THR A 215 -3.54 9.34 2.34
C THR A 215 -4.86 10.10 2.53
N VAL A 216 -5.25 10.38 3.78
CA VAL A 216 -6.47 11.14 4.07
C VAL A 216 -6.36 12.60 3.61
N ASP A 217 -5.17 13.21 3.70
CA ASP A 217 -4.92 14.54 3.15
C ASP A 217 -5.19 14.57 1.64
N LYS A 218 -4.60 13.65 0.87
CA LYS A 218 -4.84 13.53 -0.57
C LYS A 218 -6.30 13.26 -0.90
N MET A 219 -6.99 12.44 -0.09
CA MET A 219 -8.43 12.21 -0.21
C MET A 219 -9.27 13.48 -0.08
N ILE A 220 -8.85 14.43 0.74
CA ILE A 220 -9.55 15.69 0.96
C ILE A 220 -9.17 16.73 -0.10
N THR A 221 -7.89 16.81 -0.48
CA THR A 221 -7.33 17.96 -1.20
C THR A 221 -7.15 17.73 -2.70
N ALA A 222 -6.97 16.48 -3.15
CA ALA A 222 -6.47 16.20 -4.50
C ALA A 222 -7.29 15.18 -5.29
N LEU A 223 -8.06 14.31 -4.64
CA LEU A 223 -8.85 13.29 -5.35
C LEU A 223 -9.99 13.87 -6.19
N ARG A 224 -10.28 13.17 -7.28
CA ARG A 224 -11.33 13.53 -8.24
C ARG A 224 -12.65 12.86 -7.89
N TYR A 225 -13.68 13.68 -7.67
CA TYR A 225 -15.02 13.22 -7.30
C TYR A 225 -16.07 13.68 -8.33
N LYS A 226 -16.97 12.78 -8.74
CA LYS A 226 -18.07 13.09 -9.68
C LYS A 226 -19.20 13.89 -9.03
N ARG A 227 -19.62 13.53 -7.81
CA ARG A 227 -20.86 14.03 -7.16
C ARG A 227 -20.60 14.88 -5.91
N THR A 228 -19.79 15.92 -6.03
CA THR A 228 -19.34 16.78 -4.91
C THR A 228 -20.46 17.57 -4.23
N ASN A 229 -21.53 17.91 -4.95
CA ASN A 229 -22.63 18.72 -4.40
C ASN A 229 -23.60 17.96 -3.49
N THR A 230 -23.45 16.64 -3.35
CA THR A 230 -24.37 15.79 -2.59
C THR A 230 -24.15 15.89 -1.08
N LYS A 231 -25.22 15.75 -0.27
CA LYS A 231 -25.11 15.69 1.19
C LYS A 231 -24.19 14.56 1.66
N ILE A 232 -24.24 13.41 0.98
CA ILE A 232 -23.38 12.25 1.24
C ILE A 232 -21.91 12.62 1.05
N HIS A 233 -21.55 13.27 -0.06
CA HIS A 233 -20.16 13.68 -0.28
C HIS A 233 -19.67 14.63 0.82
N LYS A 234 -20.44 15.68 1.15
CA LYS A 234 -20.07 16.63 2.21
C LYS A 234 -19.88 15.93 3.56
N HIS A 235 -20.82 15.06 3.94
CA HIS A 235 -20.74 14.29 5.18
C HIS A 235 -19.47 13.44 5.28
N TYR A 236 -19.09 12.72 4.22
CA TYR A 236 -17.89 11.89 4.25
C TYR A 236 -16.59 12.69 4.11
N ILE A 237 -16.60 13.87 3.46
CA ILE A 237 -15.48 14.81 3.55
C ILE A 237 -15.29 15.26 5.00
N ASP A 238 -16.37 15.55 5.74
CA ASP A 238 -16.27 15.92 7.15
C ASP A 238 -15.74 14.76 8.00
N LYS A 239 -16.15 13.50 7.73
CA LYS A 239 -15.54 12.32 8.37
C LYS A 239 -14.05 12.20 8.09
N LEU A 240 -13.62 12.39 6.84
CA LEU A 240 -12.20 12.35 6.45
C LEU A 240 -11.40 13.45 7.16
N LYS A 241 -11.92 14.69 7.23
CA LYS A 241 -11.30 15.78 7.97
C LYS A 241 -11.19 15.49 9.47
N GLY A 242 -12.23 14.89 10.04
CA GLY A 242 -12.19 14.41 11.42
C GLY A 242 -11.04 13.42 11.64
N ILE A 243 -10.88 12.43 10.76
CA ILE A 243 -9.75 11.48 10.81
C ILE A 243 -8.43 12.24 10.70
N GLN A 244 -8.28 13.13 9.72
CA GLN A 244 -7.07 13.91 9.51
C GLN A 244 -6.63 14.65 10.79
N SER A 245 -7.59 15.27 11.50
CA SER A 245 -7.29 16.05 12.71
C SER A 245 -6.79 15.23 13.91
N ARG A 246 -7.04 13.92 13.95
CA ARG A 246 -6.80 13.07 15.13
C ARG A 246 -5.90 11.86 14.87
N ILE A 247 -5.72 11.46 13.62
CA ILE A 247 -5.01 10.20 13.32
C ILE A 247 -3.55 10.20 13.80
N LEU A 248 -2.92 11.36 13.88
CA LEU A 248 -1.56 11.52 14.39
C LEU A 248 -1.44 11.29 15.91
N ASP A 249 -2.56 11.26 16.65
CA ASP A 249 -2.55 10.94 18.08
C ASP A 249 -2.39 9.43 18.36
N TYR A 250 -2.50 8.59 17.32
CA TYR A 250 -2.36 7.15 17.43
C TYR A 250 -0.93 6.69 17.15
N GLY A 251 -0.47 5.69 17.92
CA GLY A 251 0.88 5.12 17.76
C GLY A 251 1.02 4.09 16.64
N SER A 252 -0.07 3.55 16.09
CA SER A 252 -0.08 2.53 15.04
C SER A 252 -1.44 2.42 14.34
N ALA A 253 -1.48 1.86 13.13
CA ALA A 253 -2.73 1.62 12.43
C ALA A 253 -3.64 0.67 13.23
N ALA A 254 -3.07 -0.35 13.89
CA ALA A 254 -3.81 -1.24 14.77
C ALA A 254 -4.48 -0.52 15.95
N LEU A 255 -3.80 0.45 16.58
CA LEU A 255 -4.41 1.23 17.65
C LEU A 255 -5.54 2.12 17.12
N PHE A 256 -5.30 2.79 15.98
CA PHE A 256 -6.30 3.63 15.31
C PHE A 256 -7.58 2.85 15.01
N VAL A 257 -7.49 1.72 14.30
CA VAL A 257 -8.70 0.99 13.87
C VAL A 257 -9.45 0.27 15.01
N LEU A 258 -8.79 0.07 16.16
CA LEU A 258 -9.39 -0.62 17.32
C LEU A 258 -9.98 0.33 18.36
N THR A 259 -9.54 1.59 18.41
CA THR A 259 -9.87 2.52 19.52
C THR A 259 -10.51 3.82 19.08
N ASP A 260 -10.45 4.19 17.79
CA ASP A 260 -11.15 5.37 17.29
C ASP A 260 -12.67 5.14 17.32
N ASN A 261 -13.38 5.95 18.09
CA ASN A 261 -14.82 5.79 18.30
C ASN A 261 -15.67 6.48 17.22
N GLU A 262 -15.04 7.11 16.23
CA GLU A 262 -15.70 7.91 15.20
C GLU A 262 -15.57 7.31 13.78
N ILE A 263 -14.83 6.21 13.63
CA ILE A 263 -14.74 5.45 12.37
C ILE A 263 -15.92 4.49 12.20
#